data_AF-A0A2J7QCA9-F1
#
_entry.id   AF-A0A2J7QCA9-F1
#
_cell.length_a   1.000
_cell.length_b   1.000
_cell.length_c   1.000
_cell.angle_alpha   90.00
_cell.angle_beta   90.00
_cell.angle_gamma   90.00
#
_symmetry.space_group_name_H-M   'P 1'
#
loop_
_entity.id
_entity.type
_entity.pdbx_description
1 polymer ?
#
loop_
_entity_poly.entity_id
_entity_poly.type
_entity_poly.pdbx_seq_one_letter_code
_entity_poly.pdbx_strand_id
1 'polypeptide(L)' 'PPRPPVLSVCDRVYTNRPRKIQELKLSIRQEIAAVPEDMLEKAMQNFEETLQMCVQQEGRHLTLF' A
#
# COMPACT_ATOMS: atom_id res chain seq x y z
N PRO A 1 -4.35 -18.63 6.07
CA PRO A 1 -5.45 -17.88 5.41
C PRO A 1 -4.95 -17.07 4.20
N PRO A 2 -5.67 -17.01 3.08
CA PRO A 2 -5.28 -16.16 1.96
C PRO A 2 -5.39 -14.69 2.40
N ARG A 3 -4.36 -13.90 2.12
CA ARG A 3 -4.37 -12.45 2.36
C ARG A 3 -5.52 -11.82 1.55
N PRO A 4 -6.35 -10.95 2.15
CA PRO A 4 -7.31 -10.15 1.39
C PRO A 4 -6.55 -9.33 0.33
N PRO A 5 -7.13 -9.11 -0.87
CA PRO A 5 -6.51 -8.28 -1.88
C PRO A 5 -6.30 -6.87 -1.28
N VAL A 6 -5.05 -6.46 -1.14
CA VAL A 6 -4.70 -5.09 -0.79
C VAL A 6 -4.98 -4.23 -2.01
N LEU A 7 -6.16 -3.59 -2.02
CA LEU A 7 -6.47 -2.56 -3.00
C LEU A 7 -5.49 -1.41 -2.77
N SER A 8 -4.65 -1.10 -3.76
CA SER A 8 -3.75 0.04 -3.63
C SER A 8 -4.55 1.34 -3.56
N VAL A 9 -3.96 2.40 -3.01
CA VAL A 9 -4.57 3.74 -3.03
C VAL A 9 -4.91 4.14 -4.48
N CYS A 10 -4.08 3.77 -5.45
CA CYS A 10 -4.34 3.98 -6.88
C CYS A 10 -5.61 3.24 -7.35
N ASP A 11 -5.78 1.97 -6.99
CA ASP A 11 -6.97 1.20 -7.36
C ASP A 11 -8.26 1.79 -6.76
N ARG A 12 -8.18 2.30 -5.52
CA ARG A 12 -9.29 3.00 -4.87
C ARG A 12 -9.68 4.29 -5.59
N VAL A 13 -8.69 5.10 -5.98
CA VAL A 13 -8.90 6.33 -6.76
C VAL A 13 -9.65 6.05 -8.07
N TYR A 14 -9.31 4.95 -8.76
CA TYR A 14 -9.94 4.56 -10.03
C TYR A 14 -11.29 3.86 -9.87
N THR A 15 -11.60 3.31 -8.70
CA THR A 15 -12.92 2.74 -8.39
C THR A 15 -14.03 3.79 -8.57
N ASN A 16 -13.73 5.05 -8.25
CA ASN A 16 -14.65 6.18 -8.41
C ASN A 16 -14.81 6.67 -9.87
N ARG A 17 -14.09 6.06 -10.83
CA ARG A 17 -14.14 6.35 -12.28
C ARG A 17 -14.26 7.84 -12.63
N PRO A 18 -13.32 8.69 -12.18
CA PRO A 18 -13.37 10.12 -12.46
C PRO A 18 -13.30 10.37 -13.98
N ARG A 19 -14.22 11.20 -14.49
CA ARG A 19 -14.31 11.52 -15.93
C ARG A 19 -13.69 12.88 -16.27
N LYS A 20 -13.31 13.64 -15.24
CA LYS A 20 -12.63 14.94 -15.37
C LYS A 20 -11.37 14.98 -14.51
N ILE A 21 -10.39 15.77 -14.95
CA ILE A 21 -9.13 15.94 -14.22
C ILE A 21 -9.33 16.47 -12.80
N GLN A 22 -10.35 17.30 -12.56
CA GLN A 22 -10.66 17.84 -11.24
C GLN A 22 -11.22 16.76 -10.30
N GLU A 23 -12.07 15.87 -10.81
CA GLU A 23 -12.60 14.72 -10.06
C GLU A 23 -11.48 13.76 -9.69
N LEU A 24 -10.52 13.52 -10.61
CA LEU A 24 -9.36 12.69 -10.33
C LEU A 24 -8.49 13.30 -9.21
N LYS A 25 -8.19 14.60 -9.30
CA LYS A 25 -7.41 15.31 -8.27
C LYS A 25 -8.11 15.28 -6.90
N LEU A 26 -9.43 15.41 -6.87
CA LEU A 26 -10.21 15.34 -5.64
C LEU A 26 -10.18 13.92 -5.06
N SER A 27 -10.42 12.90 -5.89
CA SER A 27 -10.39 11.48 -5.49
C SER A 27 -9.03 11.12 -4.88
N ILE A 28 -7.91 11.55 -5.50
CA ILE A 28 -6.56 11.33 -4.96
C ILE A 28 -6.41 11.93 -3.56
N ARG A 29 -6.84 13.19 -3.36
CA ARG A 29 -6.74 13.85 -2.04
C ARG A 29 -7.58 13.15 -0.98
N GLN A 30 -8.78 12.71 -1.34
CA GLN A 30 -9.68 11.99 -0.44
C GLN A 30 -9.10 10.63 -0.07
N GLU A 31 -8.61 9.87 -1.03
CA GLU A 31 -8.03 8.55 -0.77
C GLU A 31 -6.74 8.64 0.06
N ILE A 32 -5.91 9.67 -0.15
CA ILE A 32 -4.74 9.94 0.71
C ILE A 32 -5.18 10.28 2.13
N ALA A 33 -6.15 11.18 2.31
CA ALA A 33 -6.64 11.59 3.62
C ALA A 33 -7.36 10.45 4.37
N ALA A 34 -7.86 9.45 3.64
CA ALA A 34 -8.52 8.28 4.19
C ALA A 34 -7.54 7.14 4.53
N VAL A 35 -6.23 7.30 4.30
CA VAL A 35 -5.23 6.31 4.74
C VAL A 35 -5.07 6.43 6.26
N PRO A 36 -5.39 5.38 7.03
CA PRO A 36 -5.18 5.38 8.47
C PRO A 36 -3.69 5.39 8.85
N GLU A 37 -3.33 6.10 9.92
CA GLU A 37 -1.94 6.14 10.42
C GLU A 37 -1.42 4.74 10.79
N ASP A 38 -2.27 3.86 11.34
CA ASP A 38 -1.87 2.50 11.71
C ASP A 38 -1.46 1.65 10.50
N MET A 39 -2.01 1.93 9.31
CA MET A 39 -1.55 1.27 8.08
C MET A 39 -0.14 1.74 7.68
N LEU A 40 0.19 3.02 7.93
CA LEU A 40 1.52 3.56 7.67
C LEU A 40 2.55 2.97 8.63
N GLU A 41 2.21 2.88 9.91
CA GLU A 41 3.05 2.22 10.92
C GLU A 41 3.33 0.77 10.56
N LYS A 42 2.30 -0.01 10.21
CA LYS A 42 2.44 -1.39 9.76
C LYS A 42 3.31 -1.53 8.52
N ALA A 43 3.21 -0.59 7.57
CA ALA A 43 4.06 -0.59 6.38
C ALA A 43 5.54 -0.38 6.73
N MET A 44 5.84 0.53 7.67
CA MET A 44 7.20 0.74 8.18
C MET A 44 7.73 -0.45 8.97
N GLN A 45 6.92 -1.04 9.82
CA GLN A 45 7.29 -2.25 10.55
C GLN A 45 7.59 -3.41 9.59
N ASN A 46 6.70 -3.67 8.62
CA ASN A 46 6.90 -4.73 7.63
C ASN A 46 8.17 -4.48 6.79
N PHE A 47 8.49 -3.22 6.49
CA PHE A 47 9.73 -2.86 5.80
C PHE A 47 10.97 -3.22 6.64
N GLU A 48 10.97 -2.88 7.93
CA GLU A 48 12.07 -3.23 8.84
C GLU A 48 12.24 -4.76 8.97
N GLU A 49 11.15 -5.50 9.17
CA GLU A 49 11.16 -6.96 9.24
C GLU A 49 11.69 -7.58 7.93
N THR A 50 11.25 -7.06 6.79
CA THR A 50 11.70 -7.51 5.46
C THR A 50 13.19 -7.25 5.28
N LEU A 51 13.71 -6.09 5.72
CA LEU A 51 15.15 -5.80 5.67
C LEU A 51 15.96 -6.77 6.53
N GLN A 52 15.49 -7.05 7.75
CA GLN A 52 16.14 -8.03 8.63
C GLN A 52 16.17 -9.42 7.98
N MET A 53 15.06 -9.85 7.38
CA MET A 53 15.00 -11.11 6.64
C MET A 53 15.96 -11.13 5.44
N CYS A 54 16.07 -10.04 4.67
CA CYS A 54 17.02 -9.94 3.55
C CYS A 54 18.46 -10.14 4.02
N VAL A 55 18.84 -9.51 5.15
CA VAL A 55 20.18 -9.66 5.73
C VAL A 55 20.42 -11.11 6.17
N GLN A 56 19.45 -11.72 6.87
CA GLN A 56 19.55 -13.12 7.31
C GLN A 56 19.64 -14.11 6.15
N GLN A 57 19.00 -13.81 5.02
CA GLN A 57 19.02 -14.66 3.83
C GLN A 57 20.16 -14.31 2.85
N GLU A 58 21.15 -13.53 3.27
CA GLU A 58 22.30 -13.11 2.44
C GLU A 58 21.85 -12.46 1.11
N GLY A 59 20.74 -11.72 1.15
CA GLY A 59 20.16 -11.05 -0.03
C GLY A 59 19.43 -11.97 -1.00
N ARG A 60 19.14 -13.23 -0.63
CA ARG A 60 18.29 -14.12 -1.45
C ARG A 60 16.85 -13.61 -1.49
N HIS A 61 16.14 -13.99 -2.55
CA HIS A 61 14.77 -13.55 -2.79
C HIS A 61 13.84 -13.94 -1.64
N LEU A 62 13.25 -12.94 -0.99
CA LEU A 62 12.19 -13.15 0.00
C LEU A 62 10.87 -13.44 -0.73
N THR A 63 10.38 -14.67 -0.64
CA THR A 63 8.98 -14.97 -0.93
C THR A 63 8.14 -14.41 0.21
N LEU A 64 7.83 -13.12 0.13
CA LEU A 64 6.76 -12.52 0.94
C LEU A 64 5.48 -13.30 0.62
N PHE A 65 4.93 -14.00 1.62
CA PHE A 65 3.67 -14.77 1.50
C PHE A 65 2.48 -13.84 1.29
#